data_AF-K5D9B7-F1
#
_entry.id   AF-K5D9B7-F1
#
_cell.length_a   1.000
_cell.length_b   1.000
_cell.length_c   1.000
_cell.angle_alpha   90.00
_cell.angle_beta   90.00
_cell.angle_gamma   90.00
#
_symmetry.space_group_name_H-M   'P 1'
#
loop_
_entity.id
_entity.type
_entity.pdbx_description
1 polymer ?
#
loop_
_entity_poly.entity_id
_entity_poly.type
_entity_poly.pdbx_seq_one_letter_code
_entity_poly.pdbx_strand_id
1 'polypeptide(L)'
;MELEAYKAELAREILMSNSRQLLDKVKMVLHGESSVNINTVKEDCVPYTPRTKSEVLDDLKEACEEARLIREGKAKGISAEDLLNEL
;
A
#
# COMPACT_ATOMS: atom_id res chain seq x y z
N MET A 1 40.18 14.14 3.48
CA MET A 1 39.11 15.03 4.00
C MET A 1 38.02 15.25 2.96
N GLU A 2 38.37 15.48 1.69
CA GLU A 2 37.40 15.74 0.61
C GLU A 2 36.44 14.57 0.29
N LEU A 3 36.94 13.33 0.30
CA LEU A 3 36.09 12.15 0.00
C LEU A 3 34.97 11.95 1.04
N GLU A 4 35.28 12.17 2.32
CA GLU A 4 34.28 12.04 3.39
C GLU A 4 33.26 13.18 3.33
N ALA A 5 33.70 14.39 2.97
CA ALA A 5 32.78 15.51 2.72
C ALA A 5 31.85 15.22 1.53
N TYR A 6 32.38 14.64 0.45
CA TYR A 6 31.60 14.25 -0.72
C TYR A 6 30.56 13.17 -0.39
N LYS A 7 30.94 12.14 0.37
CA LYS A 7 30.01 11.09 0.85
C LYS A 7 28.88 11.69 1.69
N ALA A 8 29.22 12.62 2.59
CA ALA A 8 28.24 13.27 3.47
C ALA A 8 27.27 14.17 2.70
N GLU A 9 27.72 14.83 1.63
CA GLU A 9 26.85 15.63 0.75
C GLU A 9 25.92 14.73 -0.07
N LEU A 10 26.46 13.67 -0.68
CA LEU A 10 25.67 12.71 -1.46
C LEU A 10 24.59 12.02 -0.61
N ALA A 11 24.91 11.66 0.63
CA ALA A 11 23.94 11.09 1.56
C ALA A 11 22.79 12.08 1.86
N ARG A 12 23.10 13.37 2.02
CA ARG A 12 22.07 14.41 2.20
C ARG A 12 21.21 14.58 0.97
N GLU A 13 21.80 14.62 -0.23
CA GLU A 13 21.06 14.74 -1.49
C GLU A 13 20.07 13.59 -1.70
N ILE A 14 20.50 12.36 -1.39
CA ILE A 14 19.63 11.16 -1.45
C ILE A 14 18.49 11.27 -0.44
N LEU A 15 18.78 11.63 0.82
CA LEU A 15 17.76 11.74 1.88
C LEU A 15 16.74 12.85 1.62
N MET A 16 17.13 13.92 0.94
CA MET A 16 16.26 15.05 0.59
C MET A 16 15.52 14.86 -0.74
N SER A 17 15.74 13.74 -1.44
CA SER A 17 15.10 13.47 -2.72
C SER A 17 13.65 12.98 -2.56
N ASN A 18 12.74 13.57 -3.33
CA ASN A 18 11.33 13.14 -3.40
C ASN A 18 11.07 12.11 -4.52
N SER A 19 12.11 11.70 -5.27
CA SER A 19 11.94 10.76 -6.38
C SER A 19 11.97 9.32 -5.89
N ARG A 20 10.78 8.70 -5.80
CA ARG A 20 10.63 7.29 -5.40
C ARG A 20 11.46 6.35 -6.28
N GLN A 21 11.46 6.57 -7.60
CA GLN A 21 12.21 5.77 -8.56
C GLN A 21 13.74 5.84 -8.34
N LEU A 22 14.25 7.01 -7.95
CA LEU A 22 15.67 7.17 -7.62
C LEU A 22 16.02 6.43 -6.33
N LEU A 23 15.18 6.58 -5.30
CA LEU A 23 15.38 5.92 -4.01
C LEU A 23 15.33 4.38 -4.13
N ASP A 24 14.45 3.85 -4.98
CA ASP A 24 14.38 2.41 -5.24
C ASP A 24 15.63 1.88 -5.95
N LYS A 25 16.20 2.65 -6.89
CA LYS A 25 17.49 2.31 -7.52
C LYS A 25 18.65 2.35 -6.52
N VAL A 26 18.70 3.37 -5.67
CA VAL A 26 19.71 3.48 -4.60
C VAL A 26 19.61 2.29 -3.64
N LYS A 27 18.38 1.92 -3.24
CA LYS A 27 18.13 0.74 -2.39
C LYS A 27 18.65 -0.55 -3.04
N MET A 28 18.37 -0.77 -4.32
CA MET A 28 18.83 -1.94 -5.07
C MET A 28 20.37 -2.03 -5.12
N VAL A 29 21.05 -0.90 -5.33
CA VAL A 29 22.51 -0.82 -5.34
C VAL A 29 23.10 -1.08 -3.94
N LEU A 30 22.50 -0.53 -2.88
CA LEU A 30 22.97 -0.71 -1.50
C LEU A 30 22.82 -2.13 -0.98
N HIS A 31 21.73 -2.82 -1.33
CA HIS A 31 21.48 -4.19 -0.88
C HIS A 31 22.12 -5.26 -1.79
N GLY A 32 22.80 -4.87 -2.86
CA GLY A 32 23.42 -5.81 -3.79
C GLY A 32 22.43 -6.75 -4.47
N GLU A 33 21.15 -6.35 -4.52
CA GLU A 33 20.06 -7.10 -5.13
C GLU A 33 20.21 -7.00 -6.67
N SER A 34 21.15 -7.77 -7.22
CA SER A 34 21.20 -8.02 -8.66
C SER A 34 19.94 -8.79 -9.05
N SER A 35 19.02 -8.08 -9.70
CA SER A 35 17.87 -8.65 -10.43
C SER A 35 17.23 -9.86 -9.73
N VAL A 36 16.65 -9.65 -8.55
CA VAL A 36 15.56 -10.53 -8.15
C VAL A 36 14.48 -10.28 -9.18
N ASN A 37 14.15 -11.30 -9.99
CA ASN A 37 12.94 -11.31 -10.80
C ASN A 37 11.78 -11.03 -9.85
N ILE A 38 11.41 -9.76 -9.75
CA ILE A 38 10.15 -9.39 -9.15
C ILE A 38 9.16 -9.95 -10.16
N ASN A 39 8.59 -11.12 -9.86
CA ASN A 39 7.26 -11.47 -10.33
C ASN A 39 6.32 -10.43 -9.73
N THR A 40 6.44 -9.19 -10.21
CA THR A 40 5.48 -8.14 -9.97
C THR A 40 4.27 -8.68 -10.70
N VAL A 41 3.35 -9.31 -9.94
CA VAL A 41 1.94 -9.23 -10.29
C VAL A 41 1.78 -7.77 -10.65
N LYS A 42 1.55 -7.48 -11.94
CA LYS A 42 1.21 -6.14 -12.37
C LYS A 42 -0.10 -5.87 -11.63
N GLU A 43 0.00 -5.32 -10.43
CA GLU A 43 -1.07 -4.52 -9.88
C GLU A 43 -1.34 -3.54 -11.00
N ASP A 44 -2.49 -3.70 -11.64
CA ASP A 44 -3.01 -2.65 -12.50
C ASP A 44 -2.97 -1.42 -11.62
N CYS A 45 -1.98 -0.55 -11.87
CA CYS A 45 -1.71 0.64 -11.09
C CYS A 45 -2.80 1.65 -11.41
N VAL A 46 -4.05 1.31 -11.09
CA VAL A 46 -5.17 2.21 -11.10
C VAL A 46 -4.81 3.29 -10.08
N PRO A 47 -4.76 4.56 -10.49
CA PRO A 47 -4.47 5.64 -9.56
C PRO A 47 -5.43 5.56 -8.39
N TYR A 48 -4.89 5.48 -7.17
CA TYR A 48 -5.71 5.52 -5.98
C TYR A 48 -6.52 6.82 -5.98
N THR A 49 -7.84 6.71 -6.06
CA THR A 49 -8.75 7.84 -5.93
C THR A 49 -8.96 8.11 -4.44
N PRO A 50 -8.47 9.24 -3.89
CA PRO A 50 -8.62 9.53 -2.47
C PRO A 50 -10.10 9.68 -2.14
N ARG A 51 -10.58 8.85 -1.21
CA ARG A 51 -11.92 9.02 -0.64
C ARG A 51 -11.88 10.01 0.51
N THR A 52 -12.92 10.79 0.64
CA THR A 52 -13.10 11.71 1.76
C THR A 52 -13.34 10.94 3.06
N LYS A 53 -13.01 11.56 4.18
CA LYS A 53 -13.27 11.00 5.51
C LYS A 53 -14.75 10.67 5.72
N SER A 54 -15.66 11.50 5.20
CA SER A 54 -17.11 11.27 5.28
C SER A 54 -17.52 10.01 4.54
N GLU A 55 -17.06 9.79 3.31
CA GLU A 55 -17.41 8.59 2.53
C GLU A 55 -16.93 7.32 3.23
N VAL A 56 -15.71 7.32 3.78
CA VAL A 56 -15.20 6.16 4.53
C VAL A 56 -16.00 5.92 5.81
N LEU A 57 -16.46 6.98 6.49
CA LEU A 57 -17.28 6.85 7.70
C LEU A 57 -18.70 6.38 7.41
N ASP A 58 -19.27 6.80 6.28
CA ASP A 58 -20.60 6.38 5.85
C ASP A 58 -20.62 4.88 5.53
N ASP A 59 -19.65 4.38 4.75
CA ASP A 59 -19.47 2.95 4.49
C ASP A 59 -19.27 2.14 5.79
N LEU A 60 -18.42 2.66 6.69
CA LEU A 60 -18.15 1.99 7.96
C LEU A 60 -19.43 1.90 8.81
N LYS A 61 -20.25 2.96 8.80
CA LYS A 61 -21.53 2.98 9.50
C LYS A 61 -22.50 1.96 8.91
N GLU A 62 -22.59 1.88 7.59
CA GLU A 62 -23.42 0.88 6.90
C GLU A 62 -23.00 -0.54 7.27
N ALA A 63 -21.72 -0.86 7.19
CA ALA A 63 -21.18 -2.17 7.57
C ALA A 63 -21.46 -2.50 9.05
N CYS A 64 -21.37 -1.52 9.96
CA CYS A 64 -21.70 -1.70 11.37
C CYS A 64 -23.18 -2.04 11.58
N GLU A 65 -24.09 -1.37 10.87
CA GLU A 65 -25.53 -1.62 10.94
C GLU A 65 -25.89 -2.99 10.36
N GLU A 66 -25.32 -3.37 9.23
CA GLU A 66 -25.51 -4.70 8.65
C GLU A 66 -25.06 -5.80 9.62
N ALA A 67 -23.84 -5.67 10.19
CA ALA A 67 -23.33 -6.59 11.19
C ALA A 67 -24.23 -6.66 12.43
N ARG A 68 -24.85 -5.54 12.83
CA ARG A 68 -25.82 -5.52 13.94
C ARG A 68 -27.09 -6.30 13.58
N LEU A 69 -27.65 -6.09 12.40
CA LEU A 69 -28.86 -6.80 11.94
C LEU A 69 -28.62 -8.31 11.83
N ILE A 70 -27.43 -8.74 11.38
CA ILE A 70 -27.05 -10.16 11.33
C ILE A 70 -26.99 -10.75 12.74
N ARG A 71 -26.34 -10.06 13.70
CA ARG A 71 -26.29 -10.51 15.11
C ARG A 71 -27.67 -10.59 15.75
N GLU A 72 -28.59 -9.69 15.39
CA GLU A 72 -29.97 -9.69 15.86
C GLU A 72 -30.85 -10.74 15.17
N GLY A 73 -30.30 -11.50 14.20
CA GLY A 73 -31.06 -12.49 13.42
C GLY A 73 -32.07 -11.88 12.44
N LYS A 74 -31.98 -10.56 12.19
CA LYS A 74 -32.86 -9.81 11.27
C LYS A 74 -32.35 -9.79 9.84
N ALA A 75 -31.08 -10.15 9.62
CA ALA A 75 -30.45 -10.32 8.32
C ALA A 75 -29.67 -11.64 8.29
N LYS A 76 -29.42 -12.17 7.10
CA LYS A 76 -28.56 -13.34 6.89
C LYS A 76 -27.19 -12.87 6.43
N GLY A 77 -26.13 -13.35 7.08
CA GLY A 77 -24.78 -13.19 6.56
C GLY A 77 -24.50 -14.16 5.40
N ILE A 78 -23.42 -13.91 4.67
CA ILE A 78 -22.86 -14.82 3.68
C ILE A 78 -21.93 -15.84 4.37
N SER A 79 -21.90 -17.08 3.89
CA SER A 79 -20.94 -18.07 4.39
C SER A 79 -19.53 -17.76 3.89
N ALA A 80 -18.51 -18.22 4.61
CA ALA A 80 -17.13 -18.04 4.17
C ALA A 80 -16.84 -18.76 2.84
N GLU A 81 -17.49 -19.90 2.60
CA GLU A 81 -17.35 -20.67 1.35
C GLU A 81 -17.98 -19.93 0.17
N ASP A 82 -19.19 -19.40 0.34
CA ASP A 82 -19.87 -18.63 -0.71
C ASP A 82 -19.08 -17.36 -1.04
N LEU A 83 -18.57 -16.66 -0.03
CA LEU A 83 -17.77 -15.45 -0.23
C LEU A 83 -16.47 -15.74 -1.00
N LEU A 84 -15.81 -16.86 -0.73
CA LEU A 84 -14.58 -17.25 -1.44
C LEU A 84 -14.85 -17.64 -2.89
N ASN A 85 -16.03 -18.18 -3.20
CA ASN A 85 -16.41 -18.53 -4.56
C ASN A 85 -16.73 -17.30 -5.44
N GLU A 86 -16.95 -16.13 -4.84
CA GLU A 86 -17.25 -14.87 -5.54
C GLU A 86 -16.01 -14.02 -5.87
N LEU A 87 -14.84 -14.36 -5.31
CA LEU A 87 -13.56 -13.65 -5.51
C LEU A 87 -12.76 -14.20 -6.70
#